data_AF-A0A957MFF8-F1
#
_entry.id   AF-A0A957MFF8-F1
#
_cell.length_a   1.000
_cell.length_b   1.000
_cell.length_c   1.000
_cell.angle_alpha   90.00
_cell.angle_beta   90.00
_cell.angle_gamma   90.00
#
_symmetry.space_group_name_H-M   'P 1'
#
loop_
_entity.id
_entity.type
_entity.pdbx_description
1 polymer ?
#
loop_
_entity_poly.entity_id
_entity_poly.type
_entity_poly.pdbx_seq_one_letter_code
_entity_poly.pdbx_strand_id
1 'polypeptide(L)'
;MESRIANDSSTGQADRSAPADAVRHSAHGTTFTIPEGAPPAFHLLAKPTGAICNLDCAYYFFLYKEVFYPGSKFRMSDDVLEAYIRQLIE
;
A
#
# COMPACT_ATOMS: atom_id res chain seq x y z
N MET A 1 -30.13 4.43 37.31
CA MET A 1 -30.64 4.22 35.95
C MET A 1 -29.45 3.88 35.08
N GLU A 2 -28.92 2.68 35.29
CA GLU A 2 -27.76 2.15 34.57
C GLU A 2 -28.26 1.53 33.28
N SER A 3 -28.00 2.17 32.14
CA SER A 3 -28.18 1.55 30.83
C SER A 3 -26.80 1.21 30.29
N ARG A 4 -26.46 -0.07 30.44
CA ARG A 4 -25.33 -0.77 29.82
C ARG A 4 -25.39 -0.54 28.31
N ILE A 5 -24.41 0.17 27.76
CA ILE A 5 -24.18 0.15 26.31
C ILE A 5 -23.38 -1.12 26.04
N ALA A 6 -24.04 -2.09 25.41
CA ALA A 6 -23.44 -3.35 24.98
C ALA A 6 -22.35 -3.06 23.93
N ASN A 7 -21.20 -3.68 24.11
CA ASN A 7 -20.11 -3.73 23.15
C ASN A 7 -20.52 -4.67 22.02
N ASP A 8 -20.94 -4.15 20.87
CA ASP A 8 -21.23 -4.99 19.70
C ASP A 8 -19.90 -5.51 19.15
N SER A 9 -19.54 -6.70 19.59
CA SER A 9 -18.45 -7.50 19.05
C SER A 9 -18.91 -8.15 17.74
N SER A 10 -19.29 -7.33 16.76
CA SER A 10 -19.42 -7.77 15.38
C SER A 10 -18.03 -7.83 14.78
N THR A 11 -17.29 -8.85 15.22
CA THR A 11 -16.16 -9.41 14.48
C THR A 11 -16.70 -9.64 13.07
N GLY A 12 -16.24 -8.83 12.11
CA GLY A 12 -16.59 -8.95 10.71
C GLY A 12 -16.17 -10.34 10.24
N GLN A 13 -17.11 -11.27 10.33
CA GLN A 13 -16.97 -12.62 9.84
C GLN A 13 -16.83 -12.48 8.32
N ALA A 14 -15.59 -12.51 7.84
CA ALA A 14 -15.30 -12.59 6.42
C ALA A 14 -16.08 -13.81 5.89
N ASP A 15 -17.11 -13.52 5.10
CA ASP A 15 -17.93 -14.50 4.42
C ASP A 15 -17.00 -15.30 3.49
N ARG A 16 -16.62 -16.50 3.95
CA ARG A 16 -15.77 -17.47 3.26
C ARG A 16 -16.57 -18.21 2.18
N SER A 17 -17.23 -17.46 1.31
CA SER A 17 -17.93 -18.00 0.15
C SER A 17 -17.49 -17.31 -1.14
N ALA A 18 -16.19 -17.04 -1.27
CA ALA A 18 -15.59 -16.82 -2.59
C ALA A 18 -15.48 -18.17 -3.32
N PRO A 19 -15.85 -18.26 -4.61
CA PRO A 19 -15.76 -19.49 -5.39
C PRO A 19 -14.30 -19.93 -5.55
N ALA A 20 -14.09 -21.25 -5.58
CA ALA A 20 -12.82 -21.96 -5.41
C ALA A 20 -11.69 -21.68 -6.43
N ASP A 21 -11.86 -20.73 -7.35
CA ASP A 21 -10.85 -20.34 -8.33
C ASP A 21 -11.14 -18.92 -8.83
N ALA A 22 -10.58 -17.90 -8.16
CA ALA A 22 -10.58 -16.54 -8.68
C ALA A 22 -9.57 -16.45 -9.84
N VAL A 23 -9.94 -17.00 -11.00
CA VAL A 23 -9.14 -16.94 -12.23
C VAL A 23 -8.99 -15.48 -12.66
N ARG A 24 -7.82 -14.89 -12.40
CA ARG A 24 -7.44 -13.58 -12.91
C ARG A 24 -6.80 -13.78 -14.28
N HIS A 25 -7.44 -13.21 -15.30
CA HIS A 25 -6.93 -13.26 -16.66
C HIS A 25 -5.84 -12.20 -16.84
N SER A 26 -4.61 -12.62 -17.14
CA SER A 26 -3.55 -11.71 -17.58
C SER A 26 -3.84 -11.20 -18.99
N ALA A 27 -3.47 -9.95 -19.28
CA ALA A 27 -3.60 -9.32 -20.60
C ALA A 27 -2.88 -10.09 -21.72
N HIS A 28 -2.02 -11.05 -21.37
CA HIS A 28 -1.24 -11.86 -22.31
C HIS A 28 -1.65 -13.35 -22.34
N GLY A 29 -2.87 -13.70 -21.89
CA GLY A 29 -3.41 -15.06 -22.05
C GLY A 29 -2.68 -16.14 -21.23
N THR A 30 -1.81 -15.75 -20.31
CA THR A 30 -1.20 -16.67 -19.34
C THR A 30 -2.08 -16.73 -18.10
N THR A 31 -2.69 -17.88 -17.84
CA THR A 31 -3.41 -18.14 -16.60
C THR A 31 -2.39 -18.40 -15.50
N PHE A 32 -2.35 -17.52 -14.50
CA PHE A 32 -1.61 -17.77 -13.27
C PHE A 32 -2.59 -18.18 -12.18
N THR A 33 -2.41 -19.36 -11.61
CA THR A 33 -3.19 -19.84 -10.47
C THR A 33 -2.58 -19.26 -9.18
N ILE A 34 -3.39 -18.53 -8.40
CA ILE A 34 -2.97 -18.06 -7.08
C ILE A 34 -3.24 -19.18 -6.07
N PRO A 35 -2.27 -19.59 -5.24
CA PRO A 35 -2.47 -20.64 -4.25
C PRO A 35 -3.62 -20.34 -3.29
N GLU A 36 -4.37 -21.37 -2.91
CA GLU A 36 -5.40 -21.26 -1.87
C GLU A 36 -4.76 -20.83 -0.54
N GLY A 37 -5.30 -19.79 0.09
CA GLY A 37 -4.73 -19.20 1.31
C GLY A 37 -3.58 -18.21 1.08
N ALA A 38 -3.26 -17.83 -0.16
CA ALA A 38 -2.33 -16.73 -0.41
C ALA A 38 -2.86 -15.40 0.18
N PRO A 39 -1.99 -14.55 0.75
CA PRO A 39 -2.39 -13.23 1.22
C PRO A 39 -3.01 -12.38 0.10
N PRO A 40 -3.92 -11.44 0.42
CA PRO A 40 -4.43 -10.49 -0.56
C PRO A 40 -3.29 -9.75 -1.26
N ALA A 41 -3.31 -9.71 -2.59
CA ALA A 41 -2.36 -8.91 -3.35
C ALA A 41 -2.57 -7.41 -3.05
N PHE A 42 -1.48 -6.70 -2.81
CA PHE A 42 -1.47 -5.27 -2.62
C PHE A 42 -0.35 -4.62 -3.43
N HIS A 43 -0.47 -3.33 -3.69
CA HIS A 43 0.53 -2.55 -4.41
C HIS A 43 0.95 -1.35 -3.56
N LEU A 44 2.26 -1.16 -3.41
CA LEU A 44 2.85 0.01 -2.75
C LEU A 44 3.67 0.81 -3.75
N LEU A 45 3.67 2.13 -3.59
CA LEU A 45 4.50 3.05 -4.36
C LEU A 45 5.46 3.78 -3.43
N ALA A 46 6.75 3.49 -3.58
CA ALA A 46 7.80 4.19 -2.85
C ALA A 46 8.27 5.44 -3.62
N LYS A 47 8.62 6.50 -2.86
CA LYS A 47 9.28 7.71 -3.38
C LYS A 47 10.56 7.97 -2.58
N PRO A 48 11.66 7.25 -2.87
CA PRO A 48 12.88 7.30 -2.06
C PRO A 48 13.56 8.69 -2.07
N THR A 49 13.36 9.47 -3.14
CA THR A 49 13.83 10.86 -3.29
C THR A 49 12.74 11.91 -2.99
N GLY A 50 11.67 11.49 -2.28
CA GLY A 50 10.61 12.39 -1.84
C GLY A 50 9.94 13.13 -3.01
N ALA A 51 9.85 14.46 -2.89
CA ALA A 51 9.23 15.33 -3.89
C ALA A 51 10.25 16.02 -4.82
N ILE A 52 11.54 15.78 -4.62
CA ILE A 52 12.63 16.48 -5.33
C ILE A 52 12.88 15.81 -6.68
N CYS A 53 13.02 16.65 -7.70
CA CYS A 53 13.36 16.26 -9.05
C CYS A 53 14.36 17.29 -9.62
N ASN A 54 15.30 16.84 -10.46
CA ASN A 54 16.27 17.72 -11.12
C ASN A 54 15.72 18.37 -12.40
N LEU A 55 14.42 18.20 -12.69
CA LEU A 55 13.75 18.71 -13.88
C LEU A 55 12.57 19.60 -13.48
N ASP A 56 12.38 20.67 -14.24
CA ASP A 56 11.30 21.64 -14.07
C ASP A 56 10.16 21.38 -15.08
N CYS A 57 9.45 20.26 -14.87
CA CYS A 57 8.37 19.84 -15.77
C CYS A 57 7.10 20.64 -15.49
N ALA A 58 6.51 21.25 -16.53
CA ALA A 58 5.28 22.05 -16.43
C ALA A 58 4.06 21.30 -15.86
N TYR A 59 4.05 19.97 -15.94
CA TYR A 59 2.97 19.11 -15.42
C TYR A 59 3.31 18.47 -14.05
N TYR A 60 4.48 18.73 -13.48
CA TYR A 60 4.91 18.04 -12.27
C TYR A 60 4.35 18.69 -11.02
N PHE A 61 3.32 18.04 -10.47
CA PHE A 61 2.62 18.49 -9.27
C PHE A 61 3.51 18.71 -8.04
N PHE A 62 4.65 18.01 -7.92
CA PHE A 62 5.49 18.02 -6.71
C PHE A 62 6.59 19.08 -6.71
N LEU A 63 6.74 19.85 -7.79
CA LEU A 63 7.86 20.77 -8.02
C LEU A 63 8.10 21.76 -6.86
N TYR A 64 7.04 22.29 -6.25
CA TYR A 64 7.16 23.34 -5.23
C TYR A 64 7.03 22.84 -3.79
N LYS A 65 7.14 21.53 -3.56
CA LYS A 65 6.89 20.99 -2.22
C LYS A 65 7.95 21.35 -1.19
N GLU A 66 9.14 21.77 -1.60
CA GLU A 66 10.19 22.23 -0.69
C GLU A 66 9.72 23.33 0.27
N VAL A 67 8.88 24.26 -0.22
CA VAL A 67 8.34 25.37 0.57
C VAL A 67 7.49 24.90 1.76
N PHE A 68 6.84 23.74 1.63
CA PHE A 68 5.98 23.20 2.67
C PHE A 68 6.71 22.35 3.71
N TYR A 69 7.97 21.97 3.46
CA TYR A 69 8.74 21.09 4.37
C TYR A 69 10.16 21.63 4.59
N PRO A 70 10.30 22.78 5.29
CA PRO A 70 11.61 23.37 5.56
C PRO A 70 12.50 22.42 6.36
N GLY A 71 13.77 22.29 5.95
CA GLY A 71 14.74 21.40 6.59
C GLY A 71 14.61 19.91 6.21
N SER A 72 13.63 19.53 5.41
CA SER A 72 13.52 18.18 4.88
C SER A 72 14.63 17.90 3.87
N LYS A 73 15.29 16.75 4.00
CA LYS A 73 16.23 16.24 2.99
C LYS A 73 15.52 15.54 1.83
N PHE A 74 14.20 15.34 1.93
CA PHE A 74 13.37 14.58 0.99
C PHE A 74 14.00 13.25 0.56
N ARG A 75 14.69 12.60 1.49
CA ARG A 75 15.40 11.35 1.24
C ARG A 75 14.95 10.34 2.28
N MET A 76 14.52 9.19 1.81
CA MET A 76 14.29 8.03 2.67
C MET A 76 15.60 7.65 3.35
N SER A 77 15.60 7.50 4.67
CA SER A 77 16.77 7.01 5.39
C SER A 77 16.97 5.51 5.12
N ASP A 78 18.20 5.04 5.34
CA ASP A 78 18.53 3.62 5.14
C ASP A 78 17.72 2.71 6.08
N ASP A 79 17.48 3.14 7.33
CA ASP A 79 16.63 2.41 8.29
C ASP A 79 15.18 2.25 7.77
N VAL A 80 14.63 3.29 7.13
CA VAL A 80 13.28 3.25 6.55
C VAL A 80 13.26 2.39 5.30
N LEU A 81 14.32 2.43 4.49
CA LEU A 81 14.46 1.57 3.32
C LEU A 81 14.54 0.09 3.72
N GLU A 82 15.30 -0.24 4.76
CA GLU A 82 15.35 -1.61 5.29
C GLU A 82 13.98 -2.07 5.78
N ALA A 83 13.31 -1.25 6.59
CA ALA A 83 11.98 -1.56 7.10
C ALA A 83 10.95 -1.75 5.96
N TYR A 84 11.00 -0.90 4.94
CA TYR A 84 10.14 -0.99 3.76
C TYR A 84 10.34 -2.32 3.02
N ILE A 85 11.59 -2.74 2.79
CA ILE A 85 11.88 -3.99 2.07
C ILE A 85 11.44 -5.21 2.87
N ARG A 86 11.71 -5.23 4.19
CA ARG A 86 11.26 -6.32 5.07
C ARG A 86 9.74 -6.47 5.01
N GLN A 87 9.01 -5.38 5.24
CA GLN A 87 7.53 -5.39 5.22
C GLN A 87 6.92 -5.75 3.87
N LEU A 88 7.66 -5.54 2.78
CA LEU A 88 7.17 -5.85 1.44
C LEU A 88 7.30 -7.35 1.10
N ILE A 89 8.25 -8.04 1.70
CA ILE A 89 8.64 -9.41 1.32
C ILE A 89 8.27 -10.45 2.39
N GLU A 90 8.28 -10.05 3.67
CA GLU A 90 7.90 -10.88 4.82
C GLU A 90 6.40 -10.78 5.13
#